data_AF-A0A1H0LEC9-F1
#
_entry.id   AF-A0A1H0LEC9-F1
#
_cell.length_a   1.000
_cell.length_b   1.000
_cell.length_c   1.000
_cell.angle_alpha   90.00
_cell.angle_beta   90.00
_cell.angle_gamma   90.00
#
_symmetry.space_group_name_H-M   'P 1'
#
loop_
_entity.id
_entity.type
_entity.pdbx_description
1 polymer ?
#
loop_
_entity_poly.entity_id
_entity_poly.type
_entity_poly.pdbx_seq_one_letter_code
_entity_poly.pdbx_strand_id
1 'polypeptide(L)'
;MPAPKNDAPVAGRGETGLMGSCMKTDLDAATVWPVITRLADVEGASDHRTEPAEGVWQNTIAAADQALEEATRIQRGVQHNLKVQQELRALREELRRAHAEIDRYRGMHARVVVSMRQLEEDHTTEMTRLQADNEMLLVRHRVYKLLAEHYGTAALRFEPAVFAEHRDRVLEHVLFQRRRGVPVTEISSAEVAFLLL
;
A
#
# COMPACT_ATOMS: atom_id res chain seq x y z
N MET A 1 25.50 37.16 -21.18
CA MET A 1 26.15 35.88 -21.56
C MET A 1 25.23 34.73 -21.17
N PRO A 2 25.08 33.70 -22.02
CA PRO A 2 23.95 32.78 -22.01
C PRO A 2 24.19 31.51 -21.18
N ALA A 3 23.09 30.84 -20.83
CA ALA A 3 23.01 29.55 -20.14
C ALA A 3 23.61 28.39 -20.96
N PRO A 4 24.08 27.30 -20.31
CA PRO A 4 24.22 26.02 -20.97
C PRO A 4 22.93 25.20 -20.84
N LYS A 5 22.30 24.98 -22.01
CA LYS A 5 21.49 23.80 -22.33
C LYS A 5 22.43 22.59 -22.53
N ASN A 6 21.98 21.40 -22.19
CA ASN A 6 22.40 20.11 -22.78
C ASN A 6 21.31 19.10 -22.36
N ASP A 7 20.33 18.81 -23.22
CA ASP A 7 20.37 17.92 -24.39
C ASP A 7 20.34 16.44 -24.00
N ALA A 8 19.13 15.90 -24.14
CA ALA A 8 18.84 14.48 -24.22
C ALA A 8 19.41 13.87 -25.51
N PRO A 9 19.68 12.56 -25.55
CA PRO A 9 19.74 11.83 -26.81
C PRO A 9 18.38 11.19 -27.15
N VAL A 10 17.94 11.45 -28.37
CA VAL A 10 16.78 10.86 -29.06
C VAL A 10 17.26 9.80 -30.06
N ALA A 11 16.55 8.67 -30.05
CA ALA A 11 16.27 7.71 -31.13
C ALA A 11 17.37 6.86 -31.81
N GLY A 12 17.09 5.55 -31.86
CA GLY A 12 17.59 4.60 -32.86
C GLY A 12 16.75 3.32 -32.88
N ARG A 13 15.91 3.17 -33.91
CA ARG A 13 15.03 2.00 -34.21
C ARG A 13 15.82 0.71 -34.46
N GLY A 14 15.18 -0.42 -34.15
CA GLY A 14 15.50 -1.73 -34.71
C GLY A 14 14.39 -2.75 -34.41
N GLU A 15 13.51 -2.97 -35.39
CA GLU A 15 12.54 -4.06 -35.41
C GLU A 15 13.23 -5.39 -35.72
N THR A 16 12.97 -6.43 -34.91
CA THR A 16 12.90 -7.87 -35.27
C THR A 16 12.15 -8.52 -34.10
N GLY A 17 11.00 -9.18 -34.25
CA GLY A 17 10.80 -10.31 -35.16
C GLY A 17 11.16 -11.61 -34.43
N LEU A 18 10.14 -12.29 -33.88
CA LEU A 18 10.07 -13.75 -33.64
C LEU A 18 11.10 -14.41 -32.70
N MET A 19 10.68 -14.67 -31.45
CA MET A 19 10.85 -15.94 -30.71
C MET A 19 9.92 -15.87 -29.49
N GLY A 20 8.84 -16.63 -29.32
CA GLY A 20 8.51 -17.88 -29.98
C GLY A 20 9.37 -19.03 -29.47
N SER A 21 9.57 -19.20 -28.16
CA SER A 21 9.95 -20.51 -27.61
C SER A 21 9.85 -20.60 -26.08
N CYS A 22 8.93 -21.46 -25.64
CA CYS A 22 9.14 -22.45 -24.58
C CYS A 22 9.54 -21.95 -23.18
N MET A 23 8.53 -21.58 -22.38
CA MET A 23 8.56 -22.00 -20.97
C MET A 23 8.53 -23.53 -20.97
N LYS A 24 9.67 -24.14 -20.64
CA LYS A 24 9.79 -25.57 -20.31
C LYS A 24 8.84 -25.87 -19.16
N THR A 25 7.67 -26.40 -19.50
CA THR A 25 6.93 -27.32 -18.65
C THR A 25 7.74 -28.60 -18.58
N ASP A 26 8.64 -28.71 -17.60
CA ASP A 26 9.12 -29.99 -17.12
C ASP A 26 7.95 -30.66 -16.37
N LEU A 27 7.08 -31.28 -17.14
CA LEU A 27 5.96 -32.07 -16.66
C LEU A 27 5.83 -33.29 -17.57
N ASP A 28 6.93 -34.03 -17.70
CA ASP A 28 6.95 -35.35 -18.30
C ASP A 28 7.41 -36.40 -17.28
N ALA A 29 6.76 -37.54 -17.40
CA ALA A 29 7.21 -38.85 -16.93
C ALA A 29 7.05 -39.18 -15.43
N ALA A 30 5.81 -39.26 -14.95
CA ALA A 30 5.42 -40.31 -14.00
C ALA A 30 3.91 -40.55 -13.98
N THR A 31 3.33 -40.93 -15.11
CA THR A 31 2.03 -41.63 -15.11
C THR A 31 2.11 -42.77 -16.09
N VAL A 32 2.95 -43.75 -15.76
CA VAL A 32 2.94 -45.06 -16.38
C VAL A 32 1.67 -45.74 -15.88
N TRP A 33 0.61 -45.65 -16.67
CA TRP A 33 -0.55 -46.53 -16.53
C TRP A 33 -0.09 -47.96 -16.82
N PRO A 34 -0.47 -48.97 -16.02
CA PRO A 34 -0.16 -50.35 -16.36
C PRO A 34 -0.93 -50.70 -17.64
N VAL A 35 -0.17 -51.04 -18.68
CA VAL A 35 -0.69 -51.72 -19.86
C VAL A 35 -1.31 -53.03 -19.37
N ILE A 36 -2.63 -53.10 -19.44
CA ILE A 36 -3.39 -54.35 -19.28
C ILE A 36 -2.96 -55.23 -20.45
N THR A 37 -1.99 -56.12 -20.21
CA THR A 37 -1.67 -57.21 -21.12
C THR A 37 -2.90 -58.09 -21.22
N ARG A 38 -3.52 -58.03 -22.41
CA ARG A 38 -4.59 -58.94 -22.80
C ARG A 38 -4.11 -60.38 -22.71
N LEU A 39 -4.93 -61.21 -22.07
CA LEU A 39 -5.08 -62.64 -22.35
C LEU A 39 -5.00 -62.90 -23.87
N ALA A 40 -3.95 -63.57 -24.32
CA ALA A 40 -3.94 -64.47 -25.48
C ALA A 40 -2.52 -65.02 -25.65
N ASP A 41 -2.25 -66.18 -25.05
CA ASP A 41 -1.37 -67.20 -25.59
C ASP A 41 -1.76 -68.53 -24.93
N VAL A 42 -2.73 -69.21 -25.56
CA VAL A 42 -3.04 -70.61 -25.31
C VAL A 42 -3.03 -71.31 -26.67
N GLU A 43 -1.87 -71.85 -27.01
CA GLU A 43 -1.59 -72.93 -27.96
C GLU A 43 -0.34 -73.62 -27.38
N GLY A 44 -0.25 -74.90 -27.05
CA GLY A 44 -0.97 -76.08 -27.49
C GLY A 44 0.10 -77.17 -27.72
N ALA A 45 0.43 -77.96 -26.70
CA ALA A 45 1.20 -79.21 -26.85
C ALA A 45 0.85 -80.19 -25.71
N SER A 46 0.68 -81.45 -26.07
CA SER A 46 -0.28 -82.42 -25.52
C SER A 46 0.22 -83.33 -24.39
N ASP A 47 -0.80 -83.87 -23.69
CA ASP A 47 -0.91 -85.19 -23.08
C ASP A 47 -0.22 -85.52 -21.73
N HIS A 48 -0.98 -85.30 -20.65
CA HIS A 48 -1.20 -86.31 -19.61
C HIS A 48 -2.63 -86.25 -19.05
N ARG A 49 -3.40 -87.31 -19.33
CA ARG A 49 -4.41 -87.98 -18.48
C ARG A 49 -5.18 -87.15 -17.44
N THR A 50 -6.49 -87.04 -17.70
CA THR A 50 -7.60 -87.08 -16.72
C THR A 50 -7.77 -85.85 -15.80
N GLU A 51 -8.85 -85.08 -16.05
CA GLU A 51 -9.44 -83.95 -15.29
C GLU A 51 -8.76 -82.55 -15.38
N PRO A 52 -8.88 -81.80 -16.50
CA PRO A 52 -8.49 -80.38 -16.54
C PRO A 52 -9.63 -79.38 -16.23
N ALA A 53 -10.87 -79.83 -16.03
CA ALA A 53 -12.01 -78.93 -15.83
C ALA A 53 -12.04 -78.32 -14.42
N GLU A 54 -11.58 -79.06 -13.40
CA GLU A 54 -11.67 -78.66 -11.99
C GLU A 54 -10.61 -77.61 -11.61
N GLY A 55 -9.39 -77.73 -12.15
CA GLY A 55 -8.29 -76.78 -11.92
C GLY A 55 -8.47 -75.43 -12.62
N VAL A 56 -9.11 -75.40 -13.80
CA VAL A 56 -9.42 -74.15 -14.51
C VAL A 56 -10.42 -73.31 -13.71
N TRP A 57 -11.45 -73.94 -13.14
CA TRP A 57 -12.45 -73.24 -12.34
C TRP A 57 -11.85 -72.68 -11.04
N GLN A 58 -11.01 -73.47 -10.35
CA GLN A 58 -10.27 -73.02 -9.17
C GLN A 58 -9.33 -71.85 -9.47
N ASN A 59 -8.60 -71.89 -10.59
CA ASN A 59 -7.74 -70.79 -11.02
C ASN A 59 -8.56 -69.52 -11.38
N THR A 60 -9.72 -69.68 -12.02
CA THR A 60 -10.60 -68.54 -12.31
C THR A 60 -11.22 -67.93 -11.05
N ILE A 61 -11.53 -68.73 -10.03
CA ILE A 61 -11.99 -68.24 -8.72
C ILE A 61 -10.87 -67.46 -8.04
N ALA A 62 -9.66 -68.00 -7.98
CA ALA A 62 -8.51 -67.31 -7.39
C ALA A 62 -8.21 -65.98 -8.11
N ALA A 63 -8.30 -65.96 -9.45
CA ALA A 63 -8.16 -64.74 -10.23
C ALA A 63 -9.28 -63.72 -9.96
N ALA A 64 -10.52 -64.19 -9.76
CA ALA A 64 -11.65 -63.34 -9.41
C ALA A 64 -11.51 -62.75 -8.00
N ASP A 65 -11.05 -63.52 -7.02
CA ASP A 65 -10.79 -63.06 -5.65
C ASP A 65 -9.67 -62.01 -5.64
N GLN A 66 -8.58 -62.26 -6.39
CA GLN A 66 -7.51 -61.27 -6.55
C GLN A 66 -8.01 -59.99 -7.23
N ALA A 67 -8.83 -60.10 -8.27
CA ALA A 67 -9.41 -58.94 -8.95
C ALA A 67 -10.35 -58.14 -8.03
N LEU A 68 -11.11 -58.81 -7.15
CA LEU A 68 -11.95 -58.16 -6.14
C LEU A 68 -11.11 -57.43 -5.09
N GLU A 69 -10.04 -58.05 -4.59
CA GLU A 69 -9.13 -57.39 -3.64
C GLU A 69 -8.48 -56.15 -4.25
N GLU A 70 -8.01 -56.23 -5.50
CA GLU A 70 -7.47 -55.11 -6.24
C GLU A 70 -8.52 -54.02 -6.48
N ALA A 71 -9.75 -54.40 -6.84
CA ALA A 71 -10.86 -53.46 -6.99
C ALA A 71 -11.18 -52.74 -5.67
N THR A 72 -11.18 -53.42 -4.52
CA THR A 72 -11.40 -52.77 -3.22
C THR A 72 -10.25 -51.83 -2.82
N ARG A 73 -9.02 -52.15 -3.22
CA ARG A 73 -7.85 -51.29 -3.01
C ARG A 73 -7.97 -50.02 -3.84
N ILE A 74 -8.35 -50.15 -5.11
CA ILE A 74 -8.60 -49.02 -6.01
C ILE A 74 -9.75 -48.17 -5.47
N GLN A 75 -10.86 -48.78 -5.04
CA GLN A 75 -12.00 -48.06 -4.48
C GLN A 75 -11.61 -47.20 -3.26
N ARG A 76 -10.83 -47.74 -2.32
CA ARG A 76 -10.32 -46.97 -1.17
C ARG A 76 -9.38 -45.84 -1.60
N GLY A 77 -8.50 -46.11 -2.58
CA GLY A 77 -7.62 -45.09 -3.17
C GLY A 77 -8.39 -43.94 -3.81
N VAL A 78 -9.43 -44.24 -4.58
CA VAL A 78 -10.31 -43.24 -5.21
C VAL A 78 -11.06 -42.43 -4.16
N GLN A 79 -11.63 -43.07 -3.13
CA GLN A 79 -12.30 -42.37 -2.03
C GLN A 79 -11.37 -41.40 -1.30
N HIS A 80 -10.15 -41.84 -1.00
CA HIS A 80 -9.13 -40.97 -0.39
C HIS A 80 -8.74 -39.81 -1.30
N ASN A 81 -8.52 -40.08 -2.60
CA ASN A 81 -8.19 -39.03 -3.57
C ASN A 81 -9.30 -37.98 -3.68
N LEU A 82 -10.56 -38.40 -3.73
CA LEU A 82 -11.71 -37.49 -3.77
C LEU A 82 -11.78 -36.62 -2.51
N LYS A 83 -11.52 -37.20 -1.33
CA LYS A 83 -11.46 -36.43 -0.07
C LYS A 83 -10.36 -35.36 -0.12
N VAL A 84 -9.15 -35.73 -0.54
CA VAL A 84 -8.03 -34.78 -0.67
C VAL A 84 -8.36 -33.70 -1.70
N GLN A 85 -9.00 -34.04 -2.83
CA GLN A 85 -9.43 -33.04 -3.81
C GLN A 85 -10.45 -32.06 -3.24
N GLN A 86 -11.37 -32.51 -2.38
CA GLN A 86 -12.33 -31.64 -1.70
C GLN A 86 -11.62 -30.70 -0.71
N GLU A 87 -10.69 -31.22 0.09
CA GLU A 87 -9.88 -30.42 1.02
C GLU A 87 -9.03 -29.38 0.28
N LEU A 88 -8.41 -29.75 -0.85
CA LEU A 88 -7.68 -28.81 -1.70
C LEU A 88 -8.57 -27.72 -2.28
N ARG A 89 -9.82 -28.03 -2.63
CA ARG A 89 -10.79 -27.02 -3.09
C ARG A 89 -11.16 -26.06 -1.95
N ALA A 90 -11.37 -26.58 -0.74
CA ALA A 90 -11.67 -25.77 0.43
C ALA A 90 -10.51 -24.82 0.78
N LEU A 91 -9.28 -25.33 0.85
CA LEU A 91 -8.09 -24.52 1.13
C LEU A 91 -7.84 -23.46 0.06
N ARG A 92 -8.06 -23.78 -1.22
CA ARG A 92 -7.97 -22.79 -2.30
C ARG A 92 -8.98 -21.67 -2.13
N GLU A 93 -10.18 -21.99 -1.66
CA GLU A 93 -11.22 -20.98 -1.43
C GLU A 93 -10.91 -20.11 -0.21
N GLU A 94 -10.40 -20.70 0.88
CA GLU A 94 -9.89 -19.95 2.02
C GLU A 94 -8.73 -19.02 1.61
N LEU A 95 -7.81 -19.50 0.78
CA LEU A 95 -6.73 -18.69 0.25
C LEU A 95 -7.27 -17.50 -0.55
N ARG A 96 -8.27 -17.70 -1.42
CA ARG A 96 -8.90 -16.59 -2.16
C ARG A 96 -9.56 -15.57 -1.22
N ARG A 97 -10.27 -16.04 -0.19
CA ARG A 97 -10.89 -15.16 0.80
C ARG A 97 -9.85 -14.34 1.57
N ALA A 98 -8.77 -14.98 2.01
CA ALA A 98 -7.67 -14.31 2.70
C ALA A 98 -7.00 -13.25 1.82
N HIS A 99 -6.76 -13.55 0.53
CA HIS A 99 -6.21 -12.56 -0.39
C HIS A 99 -7.16 -11.36 -0.60
N ALA A 100 -8.46 -11.62 -0.78
CA ALA A 100 -9.45 -10.55 -0.92
C ALA A 100 -9.55 -9.69 0.36
N GLU A 101 -9.33 -10.28 1.53
CA GLU A 101 -9.26 -9.56 2.79
C GLU A 101 -8.00 -8.70 2.91
N ILE A 102 -6.83 -9.24 2.55
CA ILE A 102 -5.57 -8.47 2.49
C ILE A 102 -5.70 -7.26 1.56
N ASP A 103 -6.29 -7.43 0.38
CA ASP A 103 -6.45 -6.33 -0.57
C ASP A 103 -7.42 -5.27 -0.05
N ARG A 104 -8.47 -5.68 0.67
CA ARG A 104 -9.36 -4.74 1.39
C ARG A 104 -8.60 -3.96 2.47
N TYR A 105 -7.79 -4.63 3.29
CA TYR A 105 -6.98 -3.96 4.31
C TYR A 105 -5.94 -3.01 3.70
N ARG A 106 -5.28 -3.40 2.61
CA ARG A 106 -4.36 -2.52 1.87
C ARG A 106 -5.07 -1.27 1.34
N GLY A 107 -6.26 -1.44 0.77
CA GLY A 107 -7.08 -0.33 0.30
C GLY A 107 -7.54 0.60 1.44
N MET A 108 -7.93 0.05 2.58
CA MET A 108 -8.27 0.84 3.77
C MET A 108 -7.04 1.59 4.31
N HIS A 109 -5.90 0.92 4.46
CA HIS A 109 -4.67 1.52 4.94
C HIS A 109 -4.22 2.66 4.03
N ALA A 110 -4.26 2.49 2.71
CA ALA A 110 -3.93 3.55 1.76
C ALA A 110 -4.81 4.80 1.96
N ARG A 111 -6.13 4.61 2.16
CA ARG A 111 -7.05 5.74 2.45
C ARG A 111 -6.74 6.41 3.78
N VAL A 112 -6.47 5.62 4.83
CA VAL A 112 -6.14 6.15 6.17
C VAL A 112 -4.86 6.98 6.12
N VAL A 113 -3.80 6.47 5.48
CA VAL A 113 -2.52 7.19 5.35
C VAL A 113 -2.71 8.50 4.59
N VAL A 114 -3.45 8.51 3.49
CA VAL A 114 -3.74 9.74 2.75
C VAL A 114 -4.54 10.72 3.61
N SER A 115 -5.55 10.24 4.33
CA SER A 115 -6.35 11.10 5.21
C SER A 115 -5.55 11.68 6.38
N MET A 116 -4.63 10.89 6.96
CA MET A 116 -3.75 11.32 8.04
C MET A 116 -2.80 12.40 7.56
N ARG A 117 -2.20 12.21 6.38
CA ARG A 117 -1.32 13.22 5.78
C ARG A 117 -2.07 14.51 5.46
N GLN A 118 -3.28 14.43 4.92
CA GLN A 118 -4.10 15.61 4.67
C GLN A 118 -4.39 16.36 5.98
N LEU A 119 -4.74 15.64 7.04
CA LEU A 119 -5.01 16.22 8.35
C LEU A 119 -3.76 16.87 8.97
N GLU A 120 -2.58 16.27 8.79
CA GLU A 120 -1.31 16.88 9.20
C GLU A 120 -1.02 18.17 8.42
N GLU A 121 -1.21 18.15 7.09
CA GLU A 121 -1.05 19.33 6.24
C GLU A 121 -2.01 20.45 6.69
N ASP A 122 -3.31 20.15 6.85
CA ASP A 122 -4.31 21.09 7.34
C ASP A 122 -3.92 21.65 8.71
N HIS A 123 -3.52 20.79 9.66
CA HIS A 123 -3.08 21.21 10.99
C HIS A 123 -1.88 22.16 10.95
N THR A 124 -0.88 21.88 10.12
CA THR A 124 0.29 22.77 9.99
C THR A 124 -0.09 24.13 9.39
N THR A 125 -1.03 24.17 8.44
CA THR A 125 -1.52 25.44 7.88
C THR A 125 -2.32 26.25 8.90
N GLU A 126 -3.14 25.59 9.72
CA GLU A 126 -3.86 26.26 10.80
C GLU A 126 -2.92 26.77 11.89
N MET A 127 -1.92 25.98 12.28
CA MET A 127 -0.95 26.39 13.28
C MET A 127 -0.11 27.58 12.83
N THR A 128 0.37 27.59 11.58
CA THR A 128 1.13 28.73 11.02
C THR A 128 0.27 29.98 10.92
N ARG A 129 -1.01 29.84 10.53
CA ARG A 129 -1.97 30.95 10.54
C ARG A 129 -2.20 31.50 11.95
N LEU A 130 -2.47 30.63 12.94
CA LEU A 130 -2.70 31.04 14.32
C LEU A 130 -1.46 31.69 14.93
N GLN A 131 -0.26 31.22 14.60
CA GLN A 131 0.99 31.85 15.00
C GLN A 131 1.10 33.26 14.42
N ALA A 132 0.87 33.44 13.12
CA ALA A 132 0.89 34.75 12.49
C ALA A 132 -0.17 35.72 13.08
N ASP A 133 -1.38 35.22 13.35
CA ASP A 133 -2.45 35.99 13.98
C ASP A 133 -2.08 36.39 15.42
N ASN A 134 -1.50 35.48 16.20
CA ASN A 134 -1.03 35.76 17.56
C ASN A 134 0.09 36.81 17.56
N GLU A 135 1.06 36.67 16.67
CA GLU A 135 2.14 37.63 16.52
C GLU A 135 1.64 39.03 16.13
N MET A 136 0.65 39.10 15.23
CA MET A 136 0.00 40.36 14.87
C MET A 136 -0.76 40.97 16.05
N LEU A 137 -1.42 40.16 16.87
CA LEU A 137 -2.08 40.62 18.10
C LEU A 137 -1.08 41.19 19.10
N LEU A 138 0.08 40.57 19.29
CA LEU A 138 1.15 41.08 20.16
C LEU A 138 1.69 42.43 19.66
N VAL A 139 1.90 42.57 18.34
CA VAL A 139 2.29 43.84 17.72
C VAL A 139 1.24 44.92 17.99
N ARG A 140 -0.04 44.64 17.69
CA ARG A 140 -1.14 45.60 17.92
C ARG A 140 -1.24 46.00 19.39
N HIS A 141 -1.21 45.03 20.30
CA HIS A 141 -1.24 45.28 21.73
C HIS A 141 -0.10 46.21 22.16
N ARG A 142 1.13 45.95 21.67
CA ARG A 142 2.27 46.80 21.99
C ARG A 142 2.12 48.22 21.46
N VAL A 143 1.67 48.38 20.21
CA VAL A 143 1.40 49.70 19.61
C VAL A 143 0.45 50.50 20.49
N TYR A 144 -0.69 49.92 20.87
CA TYR A 144 -1.66 50.60 21.73
C TYR A 144 -1.10 50.93 23.12
N LYS A 145 -0.31 50.01 23.70
CA LYS A 145 0.37 50.26 24.97
C LYS A 145 1.34 51.44 24.89
N LEU A 146 2.16 51.50 23.84
CA LEU A 146 3.12 52.58 23.63
C LEU A 146 2.43 53.93 23.42
N LEU A 147 1.35 53.96 22.64
CA LEU A 147 0.54 55.16 22.48
C LEU A 147 -0.09 55.59 23.82
N ALA A 148 -0.67 54.67 24.58
CA ALA A 148 -1.28 55.00 25.88
C ALA A 148 -0.24 55.56 26.87
N GLU A 149 0.94 54.95 26.94
CA GLU A 149 2.06 55.45 27.76
C GLU A 149 2.49 56.85 27.30
N HIS A 150 2.66 57.09 26.00
CA HIS A 150 3.05 58.40 25.47
C HIS A 150 1.99 59.49 25.72
N TYR A 151 0.73 59.24 25.39
CA TYR A 151 -0.36 60.20 25.62
C TYR A 151 -0.55 60.51 27.10
N GLY A 152 -0.38 59.51 27.98
CA GLY A 152 -0.43 59.70 29.42
C GLY A 152 0.74 60.52 29.97
N THR A 153 1.97 60.25 29.50
CA THR A 153 3.18 60.95 29.95
C THR A 153 3.32 62.36 29.40
N ALA A 154 2.97 62.57 28.13
CA ALA A 154 3.02 63.88 27.46
C ALA A 154 1.76 64.73 27.68
N ALA A 155 0.76 64.22 28.42
CA ALA A 155 -0.53 64.87 28.68
C ALA A 155 -1.22 65.39 27.40
N LEU A 156 -1.14 64.62 26.32
CA LEU A 156 -1.68 64.98 25.01
C LEU A 156 -3.21 64.91 25.02
N ARG A 157 -3.86 65.82 24.29
CA ARG A 157 -5.31 65.76 24.06
C ARG A 157 -5.62 64.62 23.09
N PHE A 158 -6.63 63.83 23.43
CA PHE A 158 -7.08 62.73 22.58
C PHE A 158 -7.93 63.27 21.42
N GLU A 159 -7.40 63.17 20.20
CA GLU A 159 -8.12 63.43 18.96
C GLU A 159 -8.13 62.16 18.11
N PRO A 160 -9.30 61.61 17.74
CA PRO A 160 -9.39 60.30 17.07
C PRO A 160 -8.65 60.20 15.74
N ALA A 161 -8.69 61.26 14.92
CA ALA A 161 -8.04 61.27 13.61
C ALA A 161 -6.52 61.23 13.74
N VAL A 162 -5.97 62.11 14.58
CA VAL A 162 -4.52 62.18 14.88
C VAL A 162 -4.04 60.88 15.55
N PHE A 163 -4.84 60.31 16.45
CA PHE A 163 -4.51 59.04 17.09
C PHE A 163 -4.42 57.88 16.09
N ALA A 164 -5.27 57.85 15.06
CA ALA A 164 -5.20 56.84 14.01
C ALA A 164 -3.92 56.97 13.18
N GLU A 165 -3.53 58.19 12.80
CA GLU A 165 -2.26 58.44 12.10
C GLU A 165 -1.05 58.04 12.95
N HIS A 166 -1.06 58.41 14.23
CA HIS A 166 -0.05 58.02 15.20
C HIS A 166 0.05 56.50 15.29
N ARG A 167 -1.08 55.79 15.43
CA ARG A 167 -1.11 54.32 15.45
C ARG A 167 -0.46 53.72 14.22
N ASP A 168 -0.74 54.25 13.04
CA ASP A 168 -0.21 53.68 11.80
C ASP A 168 1.32 53.90 11.69
N ARG A 169 1.83 55.09 12.06
CA ARG A 169 3.27 55.35 12.14
C ARG A 169 3.98 54.47 13.17
N VAL A 170 3.41 54.30 14.36
CA VAL A 170 3.96 53.44 15.41
C VAL A 170 3.93 51.98 14.97
N LEU A 171 2.86 51.53 14.31
CA LEU A 171 2.76 50.18 13.77
C LEU A 171 3.87 49.92 12.75
N GLU A 172 4.08 50.82 11.80
CA GLU A 172 5.17 50.70 10.81
C GLU A 172 6.55 50.62 11.49
N HIS A 173 6.78 51.45 12.50
CA HIS A 173 8.03 51.44 13.26
C HIS A 173 8.24 50.13 14.03
N VAL A 174 7.22 49.64 14.75
CA VAL A 174 7.30 48.37 15.48
C VAL A 174 7.54 47.20 14.53
N LEU A 175 6.88 47.19 13.37
CA LEU A 175 7.12 46.18 12.34
C LEU A 175 8.54 46.28 11.75
N PHE A 176 9.07 47.48 11.58
CA PHE A 176 10.44 47.71 11.14
C PHE A 176 11.47 47.19 12.17
N GLN A 177 11.31 47.54 13.45
CA GLN A 177 12.19 47.08 14.53
C GLN A 177 12.16 45.56 14.68
N ARG A 178 10.98 44.96 14.56
CA ARG A 178 10.81 43.51 14.56
C ARG A 178 11.56 42.85 13.40
N ARG A 179 11.50 43.42 12.19
CA ARG A 179 12.30 42.94 11.04
C ARG A 179 13.81 43.07 11.26
N ARG A 180 14.26 43.99 12.11
CA ARG A 180 15.66 44.13 12.54
C ARG A 180 16.05 43.18 13.68
N GLY A 181 15.12 42.38 14.20
CA GLY A 181 15.36 41.42 15.27
C GLY A 181 15.13 41.94 16.69
N VAL A 182 14.60 43.16 16.85
CA VAL A 182 14.26 43.69 18.19
C VAL A 182 12.93 43.08 18.63
N PRO A 183 12.85 42.45 19.82
CA PRO A 183 11.60 41.90 20.32
C PRO A 183 10.64 43.03 20.67
N VAL A 184 9.36 42.82 20.36
CA VAL A 184 8.28 43.81 20.51
C VAL A 184 8.17 44.34 21.95
N THR A 185 8.53 43.52 22.94
CA THR A 185 8.51 43.87 24.36
C THR A 185 9.57 44.89 24.77
N GLU A 186 10.67 45.01 24.03
CA GLU A 186 11.80 45.89 24.38
C GLU A 186 11.65 47.31 23.83
N ILE A 187 10.87 47.50 22.77
CA ILE A 187 10.66 48.82 22.14
C ILE A 187 10.01 49.76 23.15
N SER A 188 10.71 50.80 23.61
CA SER A 188 10.22 51.70 24.67
C SER A 188 9.36 52.86 24.14
N SER A 189 8.55 53.49 24.99
CA SER A 189 7.75 54.67 24.60
C SER A 189 8.60 55.89 24.22
N ALA A 190 9.81 56.00 24.77
CA ALA A 190 10.77 57.04 24.40
C ALA A 190 11.26 56.91 22.95
N GLU A 191 11.44 55.68 22.47
CA GLU A 191 11.83 55.41 21.07
C GLU A 191 10.74 55.79 20.08
N VAL A 192 9.48 55.82 20.51
CA VAL A 192 8.36 56.15 19.61
C VAL A 192 7.97 57.62 19.67
N ALA A 193 8.42 58.36 20.70
CA ALA A 193 8.02 59.74 20.92
C ALA A 193 8.31 60.65 19.72
N PHE A 194 9.41 60.42 18.99
CA PHE A 194 9.76 61.23 17.81
C PHE A 194 8.79 61.04 16.62
N LEU A 195 8.04 59.94 16.58
CA LEU A 195 7.06 59.65 15.51
C LEU A 195 5.71 60.34 15.73
N LEU A 196 5.52 60.86 16.94
CA LEU A 196 4.28 61.45 17.46
C LEU A 196 4.37 62.98 17.57
N LEU A 197 5.47 63.56 17.08
CA LEU A 197 5.69 65.00 16.88
C LEU A 197 5.21 65.42 15.48
#